data_AF-A0A850CCG6-F1
#
_entry.id   AF-A0A850CCG6-F1
#
_cell.length_a   1.000
_cell.length_b   1.000
_cell.length_c   1.000
_cell.angle_alpha   90.00
_cell.angle_beta   90.00
_cell.angle_gamma   90.00
#
_symmetry.space_group_name_H-M   'P 1'
#
loop_
_entity.id
_entity.type
_entity.pdbx_description
1 polymer ?
#
loop_
_entity_poly.entity_id
_entity_poly.type
_entity_poly.pdbx_seq_one_letter_code
_entity_poly.pdbx_strand_id
1 'polypeptide(L)'
;MSYPVFAVTVDLVVLTVREGGLHVLLVRRGIEPYQGKWALPGGFVLEDEDLGSAARRELAEETGLADAGGHLEQLASYGAPDRDPRGRVVTVAYLALLPDLPVPTAGTDAAEAQWRPVGELGLAFDHDRILADGIERARSKLEYTPLAAAFCPPEFTIAARRQVYEAVWGEAIDPRNFHRKATSTPGFVSPTGGSTEGGAGRPARLYRRGDAALLNPPLLRRRPEE
;
A
#
# COMPACT_ATOMS: atom_id res chain seq x y z
N MET A 1 25.21 -5.65 29.81
CA MET A 1 25.54 -4.85 28.60
C MET A 1 24.99 -3.46 28.81
N SER A 2 25.80 -2.40 28.75
CA SER A 2 25.33 -1.02 28.97
C SER A 2 25.06 -0.32 27.63
N TYR A 3 24.05 -0.79 26.90
CA TYR A 3 23.47 -0.02 25.80
C TYR A 3 22.20 0.66 26.29
N PRO A 4 21.93 1.92 25.90
CA PRO A 4 20.66 2.56 26.22
C PRO A 4 19.49 1.80 25.59
N VAL A 5 18.42 1.62 26.37
CA VAL A 5 17.17 1.01 25.91
C VAL A 5 16.36 2.07 25.15
N PHE A 6 15.85 1.71 23.99
CA PHE A 6 15.01 2.56 23.15
C PHE A 6 13.69 1.87 22.86
N ALA A 7 12.63 2.66 22.69
CA ALA A 7 11.35 2.15 22.26
C ALA A 7 11.42 1.77 20.76
N VAL A 8 10.76 0.67 20.41
CA VAL A 8 10.59 0.24 19.02
C VAL A 8 9.11 0.29 18.67
N THR A 9 8.82 0.84 17.50
CA THR A 9 7.48 0.95 16.93
C THR A 9 7.47 0.36 15.52
N VAL A 10 6.27 0.06 15.02
CA VAL A 10 6.03 -0.21 13.61
C VAL A 10 5.02 0.81 13.09
N ASP A 11 5.27 1.32 11.89
CA ASP A 11 4.35 2.23 11.18
C ASP A 11 4.00 1.61 9.81
N LEU A 12 2.73 1.68 9.42
CA LEU A 12 2.20 1.04 8.22
C LEU A 12 1.86 2.08 7.17
N VAL A 13 2.53 2.02 6.01
CA VAL A 13 2.06 2.67 4.79
C VAL A 13 1.08 1.70 4.11
N VAL A 14 -0.20 1.86 4.42
CA VAL A 14 -1.26 1.03 3.82
C VAL A 14 -1.83 1.75 2.60
N LEU A 15 -1.64 1.19 1.42
CA LEU A 15 -2.08 1.76 0.15
C LEU A 15 -3.17 0.91 -0.50
N THR A 16 -4.11 1.59 -1.14
CA THR A 16 -5.17 0.98 -1.96
C THR A 16 -5.48 1.86 -3.16
N VAL A 17 -6.13 1.32 -4.19
CA VAL A 17 -6.65 2.11 -5.32
C VAL A 17 -8.16 2.22 -5.19
N ARG A 18 -8.64 3.45 -5.07
CA ARG A 18 -10.06 3.78 -4.87
C ARG A 18 -10.41 5.01 -5.68
N GLU A 19 -11.63 5.05 -6.21
CA GLU A 19 -12.12 6.21 -6.97
C GLU A 19 -11.17 6.65 -8.11
N GLY A 20 -10.44 5.68 -8.69
CA GLY A 20 -9.46 5.93 -9.76
C GLY A 20 -8.11 6.51 -9.32
N GLY A 21 -7.85 6.63 -8.01
CA GLY A 21 -6.61 7.19 -7.46
C GLY A 21 -5.99 6.35 -6.34
N LEU A 22 -4.69 6.56 -6.11
CA LEU A 22 -3.98 5.95 -4.98
C LEU A 22 -4.40 6.64 -3.67
N HIS A 23 -4.79 5.84 -2.69
CA HIS A 23 -5.18 6.28 -1.35
C HIS A 23 -4.31 5.62 -0.29
N VAL A 24 -4.15 6.32 0.83
CA VAL A 24 -3.47 5.84 2.04
C VAL A 24 -4.44 5.77 3.22
N LEU A 25 -4.34 4.74 4.05
CA LEU A 25 -5.05 4.68 5.32
C LEU A 25 -4.35 5.56 6.34
N LEU A 26 -5.10 6.46 6.97
CA LEU A 26 -4.59 7.32 8.03
C LEU A 26 -5.48 7.22 9.27
N VAL A 27 -4.86 7.40 10.42
CA VAL A 27 -5.52 7.46 11.72
C VAL A 27 -5.36 8.85 12.33
N ARG A 28 -6.43 9.37 12.94
CA ARG A 28 -6.40 10.65 13.64
C ARG A 28 -6.02 10.40 15.09
N ARG A 29 -4.89 10.97 15.51
CA ARG A 29 -4.35 10.77 16.86
C ARG A 29 -5.30 11.29 17.93
N GLY A 30 -5.69 10.45 18.88
CA GLY A 30 -6.51 10.84 20.03
C GLY A 30 -5.72 11.47 21.18
N ILE A 31 -4.39 11.34 21.19
CA ILE A 31 -3.51 11.70 22.31
C ILE A 31 -2.32 12.56 21.86
N GLU A 32 -1.73 13.30 22.81
CA GLU A 32 -0.47 14.01 22.60
C GLU A 32 0.73 13.04 22.48
N PRO A 33 1.82 13.41 21.79
CA PRO A 33 2.01 14.62 20.98
C PRO A 33 1.16 14.61 19.70
N TYR A 34 0.94 15.75 19.06
CA TYR A 34 0.22 15.87 17.78
C TYR A 34 -1.24 15.41 17.84
N GLN A 35 -1.90 15.62 18.99
CA GLN A 35 -3.32 15.29 19.13
C GLN A 35 -4.14 15.96 18.02
N GLY A 36 -5.06 15.20 17.41
CA GLY A 36 -5.93 15.66 16.33
C GLY A 36 -5.28 15.70 14.95
N LYS A 37 -3.96 15.47 14.80
CA LYS A 37 -3.30 15.30 13.50
C LYS A 37 -3.49 13.88 12.96
N TRP A 38 -3.40 13.76 11.64
CA TRP A 38 -3.34 12.48 10.94
C TRP A 38 -1.94 11.85 11.07
N ALA A 39 -1.90 10.53 11.15
CA ALA A 39 -0.69 9.72 11.20
C ALA A 39 -0.89 8.44 10.39
N LEU A 40 0.20 7.80 9.99
CA LEU A 40 0.18 6.40 9.60
C LEU A 40 -0.30 5.55 10.79
N PRO A 41 -1.07 4.48 10.53
CA PRO A 41 -1.38 3.47 11.53
C PRO A 41 -0.09 2.82 12.04
N GLY A 42 -0.04 2.52 13.34
CA GLY A 42 1.16 1.98 13.94
C GLY A 42 1.15 2.05 15.46
N GLY A 43 2.09 1.34 16.06
CA GLY A 43 2.16 1.20 17.51
C GLY A 43 3.47 0.59 17.98
N PHE A 44 3.58 0.41 19.29
CA PHE A 44 4.78 -0.13 19.91
C PHE A 44 4.85 -1.65 19.73
N VAL A 45 6.07 -2.16 19.59
CA VAL A 45 6.34 -3.60 19.60
C VAL A 45 6.22 -4.10 21.04
N LEU A 46 5.42 -5.14 21.24
CA LEU A 46 5.22 -5.80 22.54
C LEU A 46 6.36 -6.78 22.88
N GLU A 47 6.46 -7.16 24.16
CA GLU A 47 7.57 -8.01 24.66
C GLU A 47 7.60 -9.41 24.02
N ASP A 48 6.42 -9.96 23.68
CA ASP A 48 6.24 -11.33 23.20
C ASP A 48 5.99 -11.43 21.68
N GLU A 49 6.30 -10.37 20.90
CA GLU A 49 6.11 -10.36 19.44
C GLU A 49 7.37 -9.92 18.67
N ASP A 50 7.50 -10.38 17.42
CA ASP A 50 8.50 -9.85 16.49
C ASP A 50 7.93 -8.69 15.65
N LEU A 51 8.79 -8.00 14.90
CA LEU A 51 8.41 -6.84 14.08
C LEU A 51 7.33 -7.16 13.04
N GLY A 52 7.39 -8.36 12.45
CA GLY A 52 6.41 -8.79 11.46
C GLY A 52 5.05 -9.08 12.08
N SER A 53 5.05 -9.64 13.29
CA SER A 53 3.86 -9.91 14.10
C SER A 53 3.23 -8.61 14.57
N ALA A 54 4.03 -7.66 15.07
CA ALA A 54 3.58 -6.31 15.41
C ALA A 54 2.93 -5.62 14.20
N ALA A 55 3.58 -5.63 13.03
CA ALA A 55 3.03 -5.02 11.82
C ALA A 55 1.70 -5.65 11.38
N ARG A 56 1.53 -6.97 11.53
CA ARG A 56 0.26 -7.65 11.23
C ARG A 56 -0.81 -7.33 12.26
N ARG A 57 -0.45 -7.25 13.54
CA ARG A 57 -1.35 -6.88 14.63
C ARG A 57 -1.88 -5.46 14.42
N GLU A 58 -1.00 -4.48 14.26
CA GLU A 58 -1.37 -3.08 13.98
C GLU A 58 -2.22 -2.97 12.71
N LEU A 59 -1.88 -3.72 11.64
CA LEU A 59 -2.69 -3.72 10.43
C LEU A 59 -4.09 -4.30 10.67
N ALA A 60 -4.20 -5.37 11.44
CA ALA A 60 -5.47 -6.03 11.73
C ALA A 60 -6.35 -5.19 12.67
N GLU A 61 -5.77 -4.56 13.69
CA GLU A 61 -6.47 -3.64 14.60
C GLU A 61 -7.08 -2.47 13.83
N GLU A 62 -6.31 -1.90 12.89
CA GLU A 62 -6.69 -0.68 12.17
C GLU A 62 -7.49 -0.94 10.90
N THR A 63 -7.48 -2.15 10.33
CA THR A 63 -8.30 -2.50 9.16
C THR A 63 -9.50 -3.39 9.50
N GLY A 64 -9.53 -3.97 10.71
CA GLY A 64 -10.48 -4.99 11.12
C GLY A 64 -10.30 -6.34 10.40
N LEU A 65 -9.21 -6.53 9.65
CA LEU A 65 -8.97 -7.71 8.82
C LEU A 65 -7.66 -8.40 9.21
N ALA A 66 -7.80 -9.53 9.92
CA ALA A 66 -6.67 -10.39 10.29
C ALA A 66 -5.95 -10.99 9.06
N ASP A 67 -6.67 -11.15 7.94
CA ASP A 67 -6.11 -11.56 6.65
C ASP A 67 -6.72 -10.68 5.56
N ALA A 68 -6.20 -9.46 5.43
CA ALA A 68 -6.65 -8.47 4.47
C ALA A 68 -6.44 -8.87 3.00
N GLY A 69 -5.79 -10.02 2.74
CA GLY A 69 -5.21 -10.35 1.45
C GLY A 69 -4.13 -9.33 1.06
N GLY A 70 -3.56 -9.49 -0.13
CA GLY A 70 -2.61 -8.50 -0.67
C GLY A 70 -1.14 -8.77 -0.32
N HIS A 71 -0.37 -7.69 -0.18
CA HIS A 71 1.09 -7.73 -0.01
C HIS A 71 1.52 -6.91 1.19
N LEU A 72 2.36 -7.49 2.05
CA LEU A 72 2.98 -6.80 3.19
C LEU A 72 4.49 -7.03 3.14
N GLU A 73 5.28 -5.97 3.14
CA GLU A 73 6.73 -6.04 3.20
C GLU A 73 7.32 -4.97 4.12
N GLN A 74 8.49 -5.25 4.71
CA GLN A 74 9.24 -4.22 5.41
C GLN A 74 9.76 -3.18 4.42
N LEU A 75 9.56 -1.90 4.74
CA LEU A 75 9.98 -0.77 3.92
C LEU A 75 11.40 -0.33 4.25
N ALA A 76 11.59 0.19 5.47
CA ALA A 76 12.83 0.76 6.00
C ALA A 76 12.73 0.96 7.53
N SER A 77 13.85 1.29 8.17
CA SER A 77 13.89 1.69 9.58
C SER A 77 14.24 3.17 9.71
N TYR A 78 13.54 3.89 10.59
CA TYR A 78 13.72 5.31 10.83
C TYR A 78 14.04 5.53 12.31
N GLY A 79 15.16 6.20 12.57
CA GLY A 79 15.69 6.36 13.93
C GLY A 79 16.41 7.68 14.13
N ALA A 80 15.97 8.74 13.43
CA ALA A 80 16.45 10.09 13.71
C ALA A 80 16.23 10.41 15.21
N PRO A 81 17.22 10.96 15.92
CA PRO A 81 17.15 11.12 17.39
C PRO A 81 15.94 11.91 17.89
N ASP A 82 15.42 12.81 17.06
CA ASP A 82 14.37 13.78 17.33
C ASP A 82 13.05 13.48 16.58
N ARG A 83 12.92 12.31 15.95
CA ARG A 83 11.68 11.95 15.22
C ARG A 83 10.44 11.92 16.11
N ASP A 84 10.63 11.58 17.38
CA ASP A 84 9.56 11.52 18.38
C ASP A 84 9.91 12.44 19.56
N PRO A 85 9.08 13.45 19.87
CA PRO A 85 9.35 14.39 20.96
C PRO A 85 9.26 13.75 22.35
N ARG A 86 8.72 12.52 22.47
CA ARG A 86 8.63 11.79 23.75
C ARG A 86 9.96 11.15 24.16
N GLY A 87 10.92 11.02 23.25
CA GLY A 87 12.23 10.44 23.52
C GLY A 87 12.75 9.58 22.37
N ARG A 88 13.74 8.74 22.66
CA ARG A 88 14.39 7.94 21.61
C ARG A 88 13.53 6.75 21.20
N VAL A 89 12.92 6.89 20.03
CA VAL A 89 12.10 5.86 19.37
C VAL A 89 12.69 5.51 18.01
N VAL A 90 12.74 4.21 17.70
CA VAL A 90 12.99 3.71 16.34
C VAL A 90 11.68 3.14 15.80
N THR A 91 11.31 3.50 14.58
CA THR A 91 10.20 2.82 13.88
C THR A 91 10.73 1.94 12.76
N VAL A 92 10.16 0.75 12.62
CA VAL A 92 10.35 -0.10 11.44
C VAL A 92 9.07 -0.01 10.62
N ALA A 93 9.14 0.69 9.49
CA ALA A 93 7.98 0.89 8.66
C ALA A 93 7.73 -0.31 7.74
N TYR A 94 6.46 -0.58 7.47
CA TYR A 94 5.99 -1.62 6.57
C TYR A 94 5.12 -1.01 5.46
N LEU A 95 5.21 -1.55 4.26
CA LEU A 95 4.35 -1.23 3.13
C LEU A 95 3.32 -2.34 2.95
N ALA A 96 2.03 -1.96 2.99
CA ALA A 96 0.92 -2.84 2.69
C ALA A 96 0.22 -2.37 1.39
N LEU A 97 0.06 -3.29 0.42
CA LEU A 97 -0.72 -3.06 -0.79
C LEU A 97 -1.96 -3.96 -0.72
N LEU A 98 -3.12 -3.33 -0.51
CA LEU A 98 -4.37 -4.03 -0.23
C LEU A 98 -5.41 -3.74 -1.31
N PRO A 99 -6.41 -4.62 -1.51
CA PRO A 99 -7.55 -4.33 -2.37
C PRO A 99 -8.36 -3.13 -1.84
N ASP A 100 -9.41 -2.72 -2.56
CA ASP A 100 -10.36 -1.72 -2.06
C ASP A 100 -11.14 -2.30 -0.87
N LEU A 101 -10.64 -2.01 0.33
CA LEU A 101 -11.22 -2.46 1.60
C LEU A 101 -12.19 -1.40 2.14
N PRO A 102 -13.23 -1.78 2.89
CA PRO A 102 -14.09 -0.82 3.57
C PRO A 102 -13.28 0.09 4.51
N VAL A 103 -13.82 1.27 4.82
CA VAL A 103 -13.23 2.15 5.83
C VAL A 103 -13.32 1.41 7.18
N PRO A 104 -12.21 1.20 7.88
CA PRO A 104 -12.22 0.50 9.16
C PRO A 104 -12.77 1.37 10.30
N THR A 105 -13.14 0.71 11.40
CA THR A 105 -13.61 1.38 12.62
C THR A 105 -12.39 1.70 13.48
N ALA A 106 -12.29 2.94 13.98
CA ALA A 106 -11.16 3.38 14.81
C ALA A 106 -10.92 2.46 16.03
N GLY A 107 -9.64 2.12 16.27
CA GLY A 107 -9.16 1.36 17.43
C GLY A 107 -9.03 2.18 18.72
N THR A 108 -8.34 1.65 19.73
CA THR A 108 -8.33 2.19 21.10
C THR A 108 -7.71 3.58 21.26
N ASP A 109 -6.72 3.94 20.44
CA ASP A 109 -5.99 5.22 20.51
C ASP A 109 -6.27 6.18 19.32
N ALA A 110 -6.98 5.70 18.30
CA ALA A 110 -7.39 6.47 17.14
C ALA A 110 -8.78 7.07 17.36
N ALA A 111 -8.94 8.37 17.13
CA ALA A 111 -10.26 9.00 17.18
C ALA A 111 -11.09 8.71 15.91
N GLU A 112 -10.41 8.41 14.79
CA GLU A 112 -10.97 8.26 13.45
C GLU A 112 -9.95 7.55 12.53
N ALA A 113 -10.40 6.69 11.63
CA ALA A 113 -9.59 6.10 10.56
C ALA A 113 -10.22 6.43 9.19
N GLN A 114 -9.41 6.87 8.22
CA GLN A 114 -9.92 7.30 6.92
C GLN A 114 -8.94 6.99 5.78
N TRP A 115 -9.49 6.56 4.65
CA TRP A 115 -8.77 6.53 3.37
C TRP A 115 -8.67 7.95 2.79
N ARG A 116 -7.45 8.40 2.52
CA ARG A 116 -7.19 9.74 1.97
C ARG A 116 -6.43 9.61 0.64
N PRO A 117 -6.75 10.42 -0.38
CA PRO A 117 -5.93 10.49 -1.58
C PRO A 117 -4.48 10.83 -1.21
N VAL A 118 -3.51 10.17 -1.84
CA VAL A 118 -2.10 10.53 -1.61
C VAL A 118 -1.81 11.95 -2.11
N GLY A 119 -0.98 12.68 -1.37
CA GLY A 119 -0.66 14.07 -1.66
C GLY A 119 0.08 14.72 -0.47
N GLU A 120 0.04 16.04 -0.39
CA GLU A 120 0.54 16.79 0.77
C GLU A 120 -0.47 16.70 1.92
N LEU A 121 -0.17 15.87 2.93
CA LEU A 121 -1.12 15.55 4.00
C LEU A 121 -0.77 16.20 5.35
N GLY A 122 0.51 16.53 5.58
CA GLY A 122 0.94 17.23 6.80
C GLY A 122 0.79 16.35 8.04
N LEU A 123 1.36 15.14 7.98
CA LEU A 123 1.21 14.09 8.97
C LEU A 123 1.99 14.40 10.27
N ALA A 124 1.61 13.70 11.35
CA ALA A 124 2.36 13.74 12.61
C ALA A 124 3.77 13.12 12.46
N PHE A 125 4.70 13.54 13.33
CA PHE A 125 6.08 13.03 13.34
C PHE A 125 6.78 13.21 11.98
N ASP A 126 7.54 12.20 11.54
CA ASP A 126 8.20 12.11 10.25
C ASP A 126 7.38 11.30 9.21
N HIS A 127 6.07 11.13 9.43
CA HIS A 127 5.24 10.21 8.64
C HIS A 127 5.06 10.63 7.18
N ASP A 128 5.15 11.92 6.85
CA ASP A 128 5.15 12.36 5.43
C ASP A 128 6.36 11.77 4.67
N ARG A 129 7.53 11.68 5.32
CA ARG A 129 8.72 11.04 4.74
C ARG A 129 8.49 9.54 4.54
N ILE A 130 7.99 8.87 5.57
CA ILE A 130 7.71 7.42 5.52
C ILE A 130 6.70 7.11 4.40
N LEU A 131 5.66 7.94 4.27
CA LEU A 131 4.66 7.81 3.21
C LEU A 131 5.28 8.01 1.82
N ALA A 132 6.10 9.06 1.63
CA ALA A 132 6.77 9.30 0.36
C ALA A 132 7.65 8.11 -0.07
N ASP A 133 8.44 7.57 0.87
CA ASP A 133 9.28 6.40 0.64
C ASP A 133 8.44 5.15 0.30
N GLY A 134 7.31 4.97 0.98
CA GLY A 134 6.38 3.86 0.73
C GLY A 134 5.68 3.95 -0.63
N ILE A 135 5.26 5.14 -1.05
CA ILE A 135 4.67 5.39 -2.37
C ILE A 135 5.68 5.09 -3.47
N GLU A 136 6.92 5.57 -3.34
CA GLU A 136 7.96 5.30 -4.34
C GLU A 136 8.32 3.81 -4.38
N ARG A 137 8.38 3.14 -3.23
CA ARG A 137 8.56 1.69 -3.18
C ARG A 137 7.45 0.95 -3.92
N ALA A 138 6.18 1.34 -3.71
CA ALA A 138 5.04 0.74 -4.40
C ALA A 138 5.15 0.93 -5.93
N ARG A 139 5.45 2.16 -6.37
CA ARG A 139 5.63 2.49 -7.79
C ARG A 139 6.72 1.66 -8.44
N SER A 140 7.89 1.60 -7.80
CA SER A 140 9.04 0.81 -8.25
C SER A 140 8.70 -0.69 -8.33
N LYS A 141 8.02 -1.25 -7.33
CA LYS A 141 7.63 -2.67 -7.31
C LYS A 141 6.72 -3.04 -8.48
N LEU A 142 5.82 -2.14 -8.89
CA LEU A 142 4.95 -2.37 -10.04
C LEU A 142 5.72 -2.44 -11.36
N GLU A 143 6.94 -1.89 -11.45
CA GLU A 143 7.74 -1.96 -12.68
C GLU A 143 8.20 -3.40 -13.00
N TYR A 144 8.51 -4.19 -11.97
CA TYR A 144 9.14 -5.51 -12.15
C TYR A 144 8.38 -6.68 -11.50
N THR A 145 7.24 -6.44 -10.86
CA THR A 145 6.40 -7.49 -10.24
C THR A 145 4.93 -7.37 -10.66
N PRO A 146 4.14 -8.44 -10.59
CA PRO A 146 2.70 -8.37 -10.86
C PRO A 146 1.87 -7.80 -9.69
N LEU A 147 2.47 -7.12 -8.72
CA LEU A 147 1.83 -6.65 -7.49
C LEU A 147 0.63 -5.71 -7.69
N ALA A 148 0.47 -5.10 -8.88
CA ALA A 148 -0.76 -4.39 -9.22
C ALA A 148 -2.04 -5.24 -9.04
N ALA A 149 -1.94 -6.57 -9.12
CA ALA A 149 -3.07 -7.46 -8.87
C ALA A 149 -3.54 -7.46 -7.40
N ALA A 150 -2.70 -7.01 -6.44
CA ALA A 150 -3.10 -6.87 -5.04
C ALA A 150 -4.19 -5.81 -4.83
N PHE A 151 -4.28 -4.82 -5.73
CA PHE A 151 -5.34 -3.80 -5.72
C PHE A 151 -6.61 -4.22 -6.48
N CYS A 152 -6.58 -5.35 -7.18
CA CYS A 152 -7.69 -5.79 -8.01
C CYS A 152 -8.59 -6.77 -7.25
N PRO A 153 -9.90 -6.85 -7.58
CA PRO A 153 -10.73 -7.98 -7.18
C PRO A 153 -10.18 -9.30 -7.75
N PRO A 154 -10.64 -10.47 -7.25
CA PRO A 154 -10.15 -11.78 -7.71
C PRO A 154 -10.17 -11.95 -9.23
N GLU A 155 -11.19 -11.40 -9.90
CA GLU A 155 -11.30 -11.35 -11.35
C GLU A 155 -11.37 -9.91 -11.85
N PHE A 156 -10.57 -9.57 -12.86
CA PHE A 156 -10.47 -8.23 -13.40
C PHE A 156 -10.29 -8.23 -14.92
N THR A 157 -10.61 -7.11 -15.56
CA THR A 157 -10.25 -6.88 -16.97
C THR A 157 -8.84 -6.30 -17.09
N ILE A 158 -8.22 -6.45 -18.26
CA ILE A 158 -6.94 -5.79 -18.55
C ILE A 158 -7.05 -4.26 -18.41
N ALA A 159 -8.21 -3.68 -18.74
CA ALA A 159 -8.47 -2.26 -18.59
C ALA A 159 -8.49 -1.83 -17.12
N ALA A 160 -9.16 -2.59 -16.24
CA ALA A 160 -9.18 -2.34 -14.81
C ALA A 160 -7.78 -2.44 -14.20
N ARG A 161 -7.00 -3.46 -14.60
CA ARG A 161 -5.61 -3.58 -14.14
C ARG A 161 -4.75 -2.40 -14.64
N ARG A 162 -4.93 -1.95 -15.87
CA ARG A 162 -4.24 -0.76 -16.39
C ARG A 162 -4.55 0.48 -15.55
N GLN A 163 -5.82 0.69 -15.19
CA GLN A 163 -6.24 1.81 -14.34
C GLN A 163 -5.55 1.78 -12.96
N VAL A 164 -5.30 0.59 -12.40
CA VAL A 164 -4.49 0.45 -11.18
C VAL A 164 -3.06 0.96 -11.38
N TYR A 165 -2.40 0.60 -12.49
CA TYR A 165 -1.06 1.13 -12.78
C TYR A 165 -1.09 2.65 -12.95
N GLU A 166 -2.08 3.18 -13.68
CA GLU A 166 -2.24 4.63 -13.88
C GLU A 166 -2.47 5.36 -12.55
N ALA A 167 -3.29 4.80 -11.65
CA ALA A 167 -3.57 5.36 -10.33
C ALA A 167 -2.34 5.37 -9.42
N VAL A 168 -1.53 4.30 -9.43
CA VAL A 168 -0.32 4.20 -8.61
C VAL A 168 0.81 5.08 -9.14
N TRP A 169 1.00 5.11 -10.47
CA TRP A 169 2.08 5.88 -11.10
C TRP A 169 1.73 7.36 -11.30
N GLY A 170 0.44 7.71 -11.32
CA GLY A 170 -0.02 9.07 -11.59
C GLY A 170 0.14 9.50 -13.04
N GLU A 171 0.25 8.56 -13.99
CA GLU A 171 0.41 8.83 -15.41
C GLU A 171 -0.46 7.93 -16.29
N ALA A 172 -0.83 8.42 -17.47
CA ALA A 172 -1.61 7.67 -18.44
C ALA A 172 -0.75 6.64 -19.17
N ILE A 173 -1.31 5.45 -19.36
CA ILE A 173 -0.65 4.33 -20.04
C ILE A 173 -1.42 4.00 -21.32
N ASP A 174 -0.70 3.89 -22.44
CA ASP A 174 -1.28 3.51 -23.72
C ASP A 174 -2.02 2.15 -23.62
N PRO A 175 -3.35 2.13 -23.86
CA PRO A 175 -4.15 0.91 -23.69
C PRO A 175 -3.71 -0.26 -24.57
N ARG A 176 -3.25 0.02 -25.79
CA ARG A 176 -2.88 -1.03 -26.76
C ARG A 176 -1.56 -1.70 -26.38
N ASN A 177 -0.57 -0.89 -25.99
CA ASN A 177 0.72 -1.36 -25.54
C ASN A 177 0.61 -2.12 -24.22
N PHE A 178 -0.16 -1.60 -23.25
CA PHE A 178 -0.41 -2.31 -22.00
C PHE A 178 -1.13 -3.63 -22.25
N HIS A 179 -2.16 -3.64 -23.10
CA HIS A 179 -2.87 -4.89 -23.42
C HIS A 179 -1.94 -5.92 -24.04
N ARG A 180 -1.19 -5.55 -25.09
CA ARG A 180 -0.22 -6.43 -25.74
C ARG A 180 0.74 -7.02 -24.72
N LYS A 181 1.35 -6.17 -23.90
CA LYS A 181 2.29 -6.56 -22.84
C LYS A 181 1.65 -7.48 -21.80
N ALA A 182 0.44 -7.14 -21.34
CA ALA A 182 -0.28 -7.90 -20.34
C ALA A 182 -0.53 -9.33 -20.80
N THR A 183 -1.00 -9.49 -22.04
CA THR A 183 -1.36 -10.80 -22.60
C THR A 183 -0.17 -11.60 -23.14
N SER A 184 0.95 -10.94 -23.47
CA SER A 184 2.13 -11.61 -24.02
C SER A 184 3.18 -11.96 -22.96
N THR A 185 3.13 -11.36 -21.77
CA THR A 185 4.10 -11.64 -20.70
C THR A 185 3.67 -12.91 -19.95
N PRO A 186 4.48 -13.99 -19.97
CA PRO A 186 4.15 -15.23 -19.29
C PRO A 186 3.88 -15.01 -17.80
N GLY A 187 2.84 -15.67 -17.28
CA GLY A 187 2.46 -15.62 -15.87
C GLY A 187 1.98 -14.25 -15.36
N PHE A 188 1.86 -13.23 -16.22
CA PHE A 188 1.42 -11.91 -15.76
C PHE A 188 -0.10 -11.91 -15.44
N VAL A 189 -0.90 -12.55 -16.29
CA VAL A 189 -2.34 -12.79 -16.08
C VAL A 189 -2.70 -14.22 -16.48
N SER A 190 -3.73 -14.76 -15.85
CA SER A 190 -4.35 -16.04 -16.23
C SER A 190 -5.77 -15.81 -16.74
N PRO A 191 -6.14 -16.28 -17.94
CA PRO A 191 -7.51 -16.13 -18.44
C PRO A 191 -8.48 -16.99 -17.62
N THR A 192 -9.66 -16.46 -17.33
CA THR A 192 -10.73 -17.20 -16.62
C THR A 192 -11.62 -18.02 -17.55
N GLY A 193 -11.66 -17.66 -18.84
CA GLY A 193 -12.67 -18.12 -19.80
C GLY A 193 -13.97 -17.29 -19.78
N GLY A 194 -14.16 -16.44 -18.77
CA GLY A 194 -15.32 -15.57 -18.62
C GLY A 194 -15.16 -14.20 -19.28
N SER A 195 -16.27 -13.46 -19.31
CA SER A 195 -16.33 -12.07 -19.76
C SER A 195 -17.32 -11.27 -18.90
N THR A 196 -17.14 -9.95 -18.84
CA THR A 196 -18.07 -9.04 -18.16
C THR A 196 -19.49 -9.19 -18.71
N GLU A 197 -20.49 -9.26 -17.84
CA GLU A 197 -21.90 -9.31 -18.23
C GLU A 197 -22.47 -7.89 -18.46
N GLY A 198 -23.35 -7.72 -19.45
CA GLY A 198 -24.38 -6.66 -19.43
C GLY A 198 -23.97 -5.18 -19.59
N GLY A 199 -22.88 -4.84 -20.28
CA GLY A 199 -22.49 -3.44 -20.55
C GLY A 199 -22.82 -2.92 -21.96
N ALA A 200 -22.83 -1.60 -22.15
CA ALA A 200 -22.86 -0.98 -23.47
C ALA A 200 -21.52 -1.18 -24.19
N GLY A 201 -21.40 -2.25 -24.98
CA GLY A 201 -20.20 -2.58 -25.74
C GLY A 201 -19.91 -4.07 -25.85
N ARG A 202 -18.79 -4.42 -26.47
CA ARG A 202 -18.34 -5.82 -26.55
C ARG A 202 -17.90 -6.30 -25.15
N PRO A 203 -18.38 -7.47 -24.67
CA PRO A 203 -17.94 -8.04 -23.40
C PRO A 203 -16.42 -8.13 -23.29
N ALA A 204 -15.86 -7.61 -22.20
CA ALA A 204 -14.43 -7.65 -21.92
C ALA A 204 -14.07 -8.98 -21.25
N ARG A 205 -12.95 -9.59 -21.65
CA ARG A 205 -12.46 -10.84 -21.05
C ARG A 205 -12.00 -10.62 -19.61
N LEU A 206 -12.30 -11.59 -18.75
CA LEU A 206 -11.89 -11.61 -17.35
C LEU A 206 -10.62 -12.42 -17.15
N TYR A 207 -9.75 -11.93 -16.28
CA TYR A 207 -8.45 -12.49 -15.94
C TYR A 207 -8.31 -12.56 -14.42
N ARG A 208 -7.42 -13.43 -13.95
CA ARG A 208 -6.93 -13.49 -12.57
C ARG A 208 -5.44 -13.14 -12.52
N ARG A 209 -4.93 -12.93 -11.31
CA ARG A 209 -3.48 -12.86 -11.06
C ARG A 209 -2.83 -14.13 -11.61
N GLY A 210 -1.78 -13.97 -12.42
CA GLY A 210 -0.96 -15.09 -12.87
C GLY A 210 0.11 -15.46 -11.83
N ASP A 211 0.93 -16.45 -12.17
CA ASP A 211 1.93 -17.07 -11.28
C ASP A 211 3.33 -16.45 -11.40
N ALA A 212 3.52 -15.42 -12.22
CA ALA A 212 4.81 -14.74 -12.33
C ALA A 212 5.22 -14.15 -10.97
N ALA A 213 6.47 -14.37 -10.58
CA ALA A 213 7.09 -13.64 -9.47
C ALA A 213 7.66 -12.28 -9.94
N LEU A 214 8.19 -12.25 -11.17
CA LEU A 214 8.81 -11.09 -11.81
C LEU A 214 8.27 -10.90 -13.23
N LEU A 215 8.24 -9.65 -13.68
CA LEU A 215 7.87 -9.29 -15.05
C LEU A 215 9.12 -9.21 -15.92
N ASN A 216 9.15 -10.01 -17.00
CA ASN A 216 10.23 -9.96 -17.99
C ASN A 216 9.64 -9.79 -19.42
N PRO A 217 9.92 -8.68 -20.12
CA PRO A 217 10.64 -7.50 -19.63
C PRO A 217 9.85 -6.75 -18.52
N PRO A 218 10.47 -5.83 -17.77
CA PRO A 218 9.73 -4.95 -16.87
C PRO A 218 8.75 -4.03 -17.62
N LEU A 219 7.81 -3.44 -16.87
CA LEU A 219 6.95 -2.35 -17.27
C LEU A 219 7.57 -1.05 -16.74
N LEU A 220 8.16 -0.24 -17.62
CA LEU A 220 8.86 0.97 -17.19
C LEU A 220 7.87 2.14 -17.06
N ARG A 221 7.89 2.79 -15.89
CA ARG A 221 7.27 4.10 -15.68
C ARG A 221 8.05 5.17 -16.44
N ARG A 222 7.39 6.19 -17.00
CA ARG A 222 8.14 7.33 -17.55
C ARG A 222 8.75 8.09 -16.37
N ARG A 223 10.07 8.23 -16.38
CA ARG A 223 10.75 9.13 -15.45
C ARG A 223 10.66 10.55 -16.01
N PRO A 224 10.43 11.57 -15.16
CA PRO A 224 10.71 12.95 -15.57
C PRO A 224 12.14 13.02 -16.10
N GLU A 225 12.36 13.78 -17.18
CA GLU A 225 13.72 14.12 -17.59
C GLU A 225 14.38 14.89 -16.43
N GLU A 226 15.60 14.50 -16.05
CA GLU A 226 16.41 15.16 -14.99
C GLU A 226 16.83 16.57 -15.39
#